data_AF-A0A2M8IT41-F1
#
_entry.id   AF-A0A2M8IT41-F1
#
_cell.length_a   1.000
_cell.length_b   1.000
_cell.length_c   1.000
_cell.angle_alpha   90.00
_cell.angle_beta   90.00
_cell.angle_gamma   90.00
#
_symmetry.space_group_name_H-M   'P 1'
#
loop_
_entity.id
_entity.type
_entity.pdbx_description
1 polymer ?
#
loop_
_entity_poly.entity_id
_entity_poly.type
_entity_poly.pdbx_seq_one_letter_code
_entity_poly.pdbx_strand_id
1 'polypeptide(L)'
;MVQGSSPKARKIVILTGAGISAESGLGTFRDAGGLWAQHRIEDVATPEGFARDPALVQGFYNARRSAAATARPNAAHQALARLQRDWPGEVVIVTQ
;
A
#
# COMPACT_ATOMS: atom_id res chain seq x y z
N MET A 1 9.18 42.13 25.84
CA MET A 1 9.03 40.67 25.81
C MET A 1 8.62 40.28 24.39
N VAL A 2 9.54 39.74 23.60
CA VAL A 2 9.21 39.24 22.25
C VAL A 2 8.73 37.80 22.43
N GLN A 3 7.44 37.55 22.22
CA GLN A 3 6.92 36.19 22.09
C GLN A 3 7.48 35.63 20.78
N GLY A 4 8.53 34.81 20.88
CA GLY A 4 9.00 34.01 19.76
C GLY A 4 7.91 33.01 19.40
N SER A 5 7.34 33.11 18.19
CA SER A 5 6.43 32.10 17.68
C SER A 5 7.19 30.77 17.60
N SER A 6 6.69 29.74 18.29
CA SER A 6 7.20 28.38 18.11
C SER A 6 7.18 28.06 16.61
N PRO A 7 8.27 27.52 16.03
CA PRO A 7 8.27 27.18 14.61
C PRO A 7 7.08 26.27 14.32
N LYS A 8 6.25 26.69 13.36
CA LYS A 8 5.07 25.93 12.94
C LYS A 8 5.53 24.55 12.51
N ALA A 9 5.06 23.51 13.20
CA ALA A 9 5.53 22.16 12.95
C ALA A 9 5.30 21.78 11.48
N ARG A 10 6.36 21.32 10.80
CA ARG A 10 6.35 21.08 9.35
C ARG A 10 5.48 19.87 9.00
N LYS A 11 4.82 19.92 7.85
CA LYS A 11 4.03 18.81 7.30
C LYS A 11 4.93 17.84 6.53
N ILE A 12 4.77 16.54 6.76
CA ILE A 12 5.42 15.45 6.02
C ILE A 12 4.34 14.74 5.19
N VAL A 13 4.62 14.48 3.91
CA VAL A 13 3.78 13.65 3.04
C VAL A 13 4.60 12.48 2.54
N ILE A 14 4.07 11.26 2.70
CA ILE A 14 4.74 10.01 2.34
C ILE A 14 3.86 9.28 1.33
N LEU A 15 4.38 9.07 0.11
CA LEU A 15 3.73 8.24 -0.90
C LEU A 15 4.29 6.82 -0.82
N THR A 16 3.41 5.84 -0.67
CA THR A 16 3.76 4.41 -0.61
C THR A 16 3.10 3.64 -1.75
N GLY A 17 3.62 2.45 -2.03
CA GLY A 17 3.05 1.50 -2.98
C GLY A 17 3.30 0.08 -2.51
N ALA A 18 2.95 -0.91 -3.34
CA ALA A 18 2.95 -2.33 -2.95
C ALA A 18 4.26 -2.84 -2.32
N GLY A 19 5.41 -2.27 -2.69
CA GLY A 19 6.71 -2.62 -2.11
C GLY A 19 6.78 -2.51 -0.59
N ILE A 20 6.03 -1.58 0.03
CA ILE A 20 5.99 -1.48 1.50
C ILE A 20 5.43 -2.74 2.17
N SER A 21 4.63 -3.52 1.44
CA SER A 21 3.98 -4.75 1.90
C SER A 21 4.72 -6.03 1.53
N ALA A 22 5.82 -5.96 0.79
CA ALA A 22 6.57 -7.15 0.36
C ALA A 22 7.04 -8.00 1.56
N GLU A 23 7.61 -7.36 2.59
CA GLU A 23 8.05 -8.03 3.82
C GLU A 23 6.89 -8.55 4.69
N SER A 24 5.64 -8.20 4.34
CA SER A 24 4.44 -8.75 4.97
C SER A 24 3.94 -10.03 4.29
N GLY A 25 4.71 -10.57 3.33
CA GLY A 25 4.34 -11.76 2.56
C GLY A 25 3.35 -11.47 1.42
N LEU A 26 3.13 -10.19 1.08
CA LEU A 26 2.26 -9.80 -0.03
C LEU A 26 3.09 -9.58 -1.29
N GLY A 27 2.83 -10.40 -2.31
CA GLY A 27 3.50 -10.26 -3.60
C GLY A 27 3.30 -8.87 -4.18
N THR A 28 4.38 -8.27 -4.68
CA THR A 28 4.28 -7.01 -5.39
C THR A 28 3.82 -7.26 -6.83
N PHE A 29 3.48 -6.16 -7.50
CA PHE A 29 2.94 -6.20 -8.84
C PHE A 29 4.01 -6.41 -9.93
N ARG A 30 5.15 -5.71 -9.84
CA ARG A 30 6.12 -5.56 -10.93
C ARG A 30 7.49 -6.21 -10.68
N ASP A 31 7.71 -6.84 -9.52
CA ASP A 31 9.00 -7.49 -9.24
C ASP A 31 9.17 -8.77 -10.07
N ALA A 32 10.39 -9.33 -10.09
CA ALA A 32 10.66 -10.61 -10.71
C ALA A 32 9.81 -11.71 -10.04
N GLY A 33 8.86 -12.28 -10.78
CA GLY A 33 7.86 -13.22 -10.24
C GLY A 33 6.63 -12.57 -9.59
N GLY A 34 6.48 -11.25 -9.73
CA GLY A 34 5.34 -10.49 -9.24
C GLY A 34 4.03 -10.85 -9.95
N LEU A 35 2.93 -10.31 -9.45
CA LEU A 35 1.57 -10.68 -9.88
C LEU A 35 1.33 -10.48 -11.39
N TRP A 36 2.00 -9.51 -12.02
CA TRP A 36 1.90 -9.27 -13.46
C TRP A 36 2.73 -10.22 -14.33
N ALA A 37 3.69 -10.93 -13.75
CA ALA A 37 4.38 -12.02 -14.43
C ALA A 37 3.51 -13.30 -14.50
N GLN A 38 2.48 -13.39 -13.65
CA GLN A 38 1.59 -14.56 -13.53
C GLN A 38 0.24 -14.35 -14.24
N HIS A 39 -0.25 -13.12 -14.29
CA HIS A 39 -1.50 -12.76 -14.97
C HIS A 39 -1.33 -11.47 -15.77
N ARG A 40 -1.92 -11.43 -16.97
CA ARG A 40 -2.03 -10.20 -17.76
C ARG A 40 -2.96 -9.22 -17.05
N ILE A 41 -2.56 -7.96 -16.92
CA ILE A 41 -3.32 -6.92 -16.19
C ILE A 41 -4.73 -6.77 -16.76
N GLU A 42 -4.82 -6.74 -18.08
CA GLU A 42 -6.04 -6.57 -18.87
C GLU A 42 -7.07 -7.69 -18.69
N ASP A 43 -6.68 -8.84 -18.12
CA ASP A 43 -7.59 -9.96 -17.86
C ASP A 43 -8.23 -9.87 -16.48
N VAL A 44 -7.60 -9.17 -15.54
CA VAL A 44 -7.92 -9.28 -14.12
C VAL A 44 -8.12 -7.96 -13.41
N ALA A 45 -7.73 -6.84 -14.00
CA ALA A 45 -7.75 -5.51 -13.36
C ALA A 45 -8.29 -4.41 -14.30
N THR A 46 -9.22 -4.75 -15.20
CA THR A 46 -9.93 -3.79 -16.05
C THR A 46 -11.44 -4.08 -16.09
N PRO A 47 -12.29 -3.08 -16.36
CA PRO A 47 -13.72 -3.31 -16.59
C PRO A 47 -13.99 -4.32 -17.72
N GLU A 48 -13.20 -4.27 -18.80
CA GLU A 48 -13.32 -5.16 -19.95
C GLU A 48 -12.92 -6.60 -19.60
N GLY A 49 -11.89 -6.77 -18.76
CA GLY A 49 -11.51 -8.08 -18.21
C GLY A 49 -12.63 -8.67 -17.37
N PHE A 50 -13.25 -7.87 -16.49
CA PHE A 50 -14.39 -8.32 -15.69
C PHE A 50 -15.61 -8.68 -16.55
N ALA A 51 -15.95 -7.86 -17.55
CA ALA A 51 -17.06 -8.15 -18.46
C ALA A 51 -16.85 -9.45 -19.26
N ARG A 52 -15.60 -9.75 -19.61
CA ARG A 52 -15.20 -10.93 -20.37
C ARG A 52 -15.18 -12.22 -19.53
N ASP A 53 -14.63 -12.17 -18.32
CA ASP A 53 -14.59 -13.33 -17.42
C ASP A 53 -14.67 -12.89 -15.93
N PRO A 54 -15.89 -12.72 -15.38
CA PRO A 54 -16.07 -12.33 -13.98
C PRO A 54 -15.49 -13.35 -13.00
N ALA A 55 -15.50 -14.65 -13.34
CA ALA A 55 -15.06 -15.72 -12.45
C ALA A 55 -13.54 -15.68 -12.28
N LEU A 56 -12.79 -15.46 -13.37
CA LEU A 56 -11.35 -15.24 -13.33
C LEU A 56 -10.98 -14.04 -12.46
N VAL A 57 -11.63 -12.89 -12.68
CA VAL A 57 -11.37 -11.67 -11.90
C VAL A 57 -11.68 -11.89 -10.42
N GLN A 58 -12.82 -12.49 -10.11
CA GLN A 58 -13.19 -12.79 -8.72
C GLN A 58 -12.21 -13.77 -8.08
N GLY A 59 -11.79 -14.82 -8.77
CA GLY A 59 -10.77 -15.77 -8.30
C GLY A 59 -9.45 -15.08 -7.97
N PHE A 60 -8.97 -14.23 -8.88
CA PHE A 60 -7.75 -13.44 -8.73
C PHE A 60 -7.79 -12.51 -7.51
N TYR A 61 -8.91 -11.83 -7.26
CA TYR A 61 -9.07 -10.97 -6.06
C TYR A 61 -9.37 -11.77 -4.79
N ASN A 62 -10.01 -12.94 -4.87
CA ASN A 62 -10.21 -13.83 -3.72
C ASN A 62 -8.88 -14.38 -3.19
N ALA A 63 -7.98 -14.80 -4.09
CA ALA A 63 -6.63 -15.24 -3.70
C ALA A 63 -5.89 -14.13 -2.94
N ARG A 64 -5.95 -12.88 -3.43
CA ARG A 64 -5.38 -11.71 -2.74
C ARG A 64 -6.02 -11.45 -1.38
N ARG A 65 -7.35 -11.50 -1.28
CA ARG A 65 -8.06 -11.34 0.00
C ARG A 65 -7.60 -12.39 1.01
N SER A 66 -7.44 -13.64 0.58
CA SER A 66 -6.94 -14.72 1.43
C SER A 66 -5.52 -14.45 1.94
N ALA A 67 -4.60 -14.02 1.05
CA ALA A 67 -3.23 -13.68 1.44
C ALA A 67 -3.17 -12.47 2.40
N ALA A 68 -3.98 -11.44 2.12
CA ALA A 68 -4.07 -10.24 2.95
C ALA A 68 -4.62 -10.53 4.34
N ALA A 69 -5.58 -11.47 4.47
CA ALA A 69 -6.16 -11.84 5.76
C ALA A 69 -5.12 -12.42 6.75
N THR A 70 -4.09 -13.08 6.23
CA THR A 70 -3.01 -13.67 7.05
C THR A 70 -1.81 -12.74 7.24
N ALA A 71 -1.68 -11.69 6.44
CA ALA A 71 -0.58 -10.75 6.54
C ALA A 71 -0.58 -9.97 7.86
N ARG A 72 0.59 -9.43 8.23
CA ARG A 72 0.78 -8.57 9.41
C ARG A 72 1.59 -7.34 9.03
N PRO A 73 1.39 -6.17 9.69
CA PRO A 73 2.23 -5.01 9.44
C PRO A 73 3.70 -5.31 9.77
N ASN A 74 4.58 -5.12 8.79
CA ASN A 74 6.03 -5.25 8.97
C ASN A 74 6.65 -4.01 9.64
N ALA A 75 7.98 -4.02 9.80
CA ALA A 75 8.74 -2.95 10.44
C ALA A 75 8.54 -1.57 9.78
N ALA A 76 8.39 -1.50 8.46
CA ALA A 76 8.16 -0.25 7.74
C ALA A 76 6.80 0.37 8.09
N HIS A 77 5.72 -0.43 8.08
CA HIS A 77 4.39 0.04 8.52
C HIS A 77 4.41 0.56 9.96
N GLN A 78 5.08 -0.18 10.85
CA GLN A 78 5.20 0.22 12.25
C GLN A 78 6.03 1.50 12.38
N ALA A 79 7.08 1.68 11.60
CA ALA A 79 7.89 2.90 11.60
C ALA A 79 7.08 4.12 11.13
N LEU A 80 6.25 3.98 10.09
CA LEU A 80 5.36 5.05 9.64
C LEU A 80 4.30 5.39 10.70
N ALA A 81 3.72 4.38 11.35
CA ALA A 81 2.76 4.60 12.44
C ALA A 81 3.41 5.32 13.64
N ARG A 82 4.65 4.95 14.00
CA ARG A 82 5.43 5.65 15.04
C ARG A 82 5.71 7.10 14.64
N LEU A 83 6.18 7.33 13.41
CA LEU A 83 6.43 8.67 12.90
C LEU A 83 5.18 9.54 12.93
N GLN A 84 4.04 9.03 12.47
CA GLN A 84 2.78 9.79 12.47
C GLN A 84 2.29 10.15 13.88
N ARG A 85 2.53 9.27 14.87
CA ARG A 85 2.16 9.51 16.26
C ARG A 85 3.09 10.48 16.97
N ASP A 86 4.40 10.36 16.73
CA ASP A 86 5.44 11.01 17.53
C ASP A 86 5.93 12.33 16.91
N TRP A 87 5.62 12.59 15.63
CA TRP A 87 5.98 13.83 14.95
C TRP A 87 5.15 15.02 15.49
N PRO A 88 5.78 16.15 15.87
CA PRO A 88 5.05 17.32 16.37
C PRO A 88 4.14 18.04 15.36
N GLY A 89 4.31 17.73 14.06
CA GLY A 89 3.52 18.29 12.97
C GLY A 89 2.59 17.27 12.34
N GLU A 90 2.08 17.58 11.14
CA GLU A 90 1.22 16.67 10.41
C GLU A 90 2.05 15.67 9.59
N VAL A 91 1.70 14.38 9.65
CA VAL A 91 2.20 13.34 8.75
C VAL A 91 1.01 12.78 7.98
N VAL A 92 1.07 12.82 6.65
CA VAL A 92 0.05 12.26 5.76
C VAL A 92 0.67 11.13 4.96
N ILE A 93 0.07 9.95 5.05
CA ILE A 93 0.44 8.78 4.24
C ILE A 93 -0.57 8.67 3.10
N VAL A 94 -0.06 8.70 1.87
CA VAL A 94 -0.82 8.42 0.65
C VAL A 94 -0.35 7.05 0.15
N THR A 95 -1.28 6.14 -0.15
CA THR A 95 -0.96 4.79 -0.66
C THR A 95 -1.70 4.51 -1.95
N GLN A 96 -1.09 3.66 -2.78
CA GLN A 96 -1.64 3.11 -4.02
C GLN A 96 -2.29 1.74 -3.77
#